data_AF-A0A8T5N351-F1
#
_entry.id   AF-A0A8T5N351-F1
#
_cell.length_a   1.000
_cell.length_b   1.000
_cell.length_c   1.000
_cell.angle_alpha   90.00
_cell.angle_beta   90.00
_cell.angle_gamma   90.00
#
_symmetry.space_group_name_H-M   'P 1'
#
loop_
_entity.id
_entity.type
_entity.pdbx_description
1 polymer ?
#
loop_
_entity_poly.entity_id
_entity_poly.type
_entity_poly.pdbx_seq_one_letter_code
_entity_poly.pdbx_strand_id
1 'polypeptide(L)'
;MLKNNFPQRKKDVLSKKDKSSKDSWDKKIKSLCKKINSFENYYTTSSCSGRIVLMIDEDKKGPELFKVIIHDLIDFDNLKRNLEKIAKNNKSLIKFKQEPCIIHIACQTLKDAEEWCKKAQLSGWKRSGIISFGRRFIVELNSTEKLEFPIINKNKIIVSDEFLKLIIKKSNENLKKSWGKIEKLESYLS
;
A
#
# COMPACT_ATOMS: atom_id res chain seq x y z
N MET A 1 22.39 -25.26 10.49
CA MET A 1 21.81 -23.92 10.76
C MET A 1 22.12 -23.03 9.57
N LEU A 2 21.12 -22.53 8.84
CA LEU A 2 21.35 -21.57 7.75
C LEU A 2 22.03 -20.33 8.35
N LYS A 3 23.32 -20.11 8.04
CA LYS A 3 24.04 -18.89 8.43
C LYS A 3 23.23 -17.70 7.91
N ASN A 4 22.54 -17.05 8.82
CA ASN A 4 21.61 -15.99 8.51
C ASN A 4 22.41 -14.72 8.24
N ASN A 5 22.96 -14.58 7.03
CA ASN A 5 23.72 -13.39 6.67
C ASN A 5 22.75 -12.24 6.33
N PHE A 6 22.06 -11.75 7.36
CA PHE A 6 21.12 -10.64 7.28
C PHE A 6 21.76 -9.39 6.66
N PRO A 7 23.01 -8.99 7.01
CA PRO A 7 23.69 -7.86 6.36
C PRO A 7 23.86 -8.05 4.85
N GLN A 8 24.29 -9.23 4.39
CA GLN A 8 24.41 -9.50 2.95
C GLN A 8 23.05 -9.45 2.27
N ARG A 9 22.03 -10.06 2.89
CA ARG A 9 20.68 -10.06 2.33
C ARG A 9 20.07 -8.67 2.24
N LYS A 10 20.32 -7.83 3.23
CA LYS A 10 19.95 -6.42 3.22
C LYS A 10 20.58 -5.70 2.04
N LYS A 11 21.90 -5.85 1.83
CA LYS A 11 22.61 -5.30 0.66
C LYS A 11 21.98 -5.77 -0.66
N ASP A 12 21.72 -7.07 -0.79
CA ASP A 12 21.12 -7.67 -2.01
C ASP A 12 19.69 -7.17 -2.29
N VAL A 13 18.91 -6.84 -1.26
CA VAL A 13 17.54 -6.37 -1.42
C VAL A 13 17.52 -4.89 -1.78
N LEU A 14 18.34 -4.08 -1.11
CA LEU A 14 18.41 -2.64 -1.33
C LEU A 14 19.12 -2.25 -2.63
N SER A 15 19.94 -3.15 -3.20
CA SER A 15 20.57 -2.95 -4.51
C SER A 15 19.65 -3.26 -5.70
N LYS A 16 18.51 -3.91 -5.47
CA LYS A 16 17.56 -4.24 -6.54
C LYS A 16 16.84 -2.98 -7.03
N LYS A 17 16.62 -2.92 -8.34
CA LYS A 17 15.71 -1.95 -8.94
C LYS A 17 14.29 -2.14 -8.40
N ASP A 18 13.57 -1.03 -8.28
CA ASP A 18 12.17 -1.04 -7.88
C ASP A 18 11.34 -1.88 -8.88
N LYS A 19 10.43 -2.68 -8.35
CA LYS A 19 9.51 -3.54 -9.11
C LYS A 19 8.07 -3.02 -9.06
N SER A 20 7.84 -1.87 -8.43
CA SER A 20 6.54 -1.23 -8.41
C SER A 20 6.11 -0.84 -9.82
N SER A 21 4.82 -0.83 -10.09
CA SER A 21 4.25 -0.42 -11.39
C SER A 21 4.52 1.05 -11.75
N LYS A 22 5.10 1.83 -10.84
CA LYS A 22 5.46 3.25 -11.02
C LYS A 22 6.95 3.45 -11.34
N ASP A 23 7.72 2.36 -11.40
CA ASP A 23 9.19 2.33 -11.55
C ASP A 23 9.92 3.25 -10.55
N SER A 24 9.24 3.67 -9.49
CA SER A 24 9.72 4.60 -8.47
C SER A 24 8.93 4.46 -7.18
N TRP A 25 9.65 4.57 -6.05
CA TRP A 25 9.04 4.53 -4.73
C TRP A 25 8.06 5.67 -4.55
N ASP A 26 6.94 5.36 -3.90
CA ASP A 26 5.93 6.34 -3.59
C ASP A 26 6.50 7.42 -2.66
N LYS A 27 6.36 8.70 -3.06
CA LYS A 27 7.05 9.83 -2.44
C LYS A 27 6.71 9.95 -0.96
N LYS A 28 5.48 9.60 -0.59
CA LYS A 28 4.92 9.80 0.76
C LYS A 28 5.41 8.77 1.78
N ILE A 29 5.96 7.62 1.37
CA ILE A 29 6.55 6.62 2.27
C ILE A 29 8.08 6.53 2.16
N LYS A 30 8.65 7.18 1.13
CA LYS A 30 10.08 7.10 0.81
C LYS A 30 10.99 7.51 1.98
N SER A 31 10.64 8.56 2.72
CA SER A 31 11.43 9.04 3.86
C SER A 31 11.51 8.00 4.97
N LEU A 32 10.37 7.55 5.46
CA LEU A 32 10.24 6.44 6.40
C LEU A 32 11.04 5.21 5.96
N CYS A 33 10.89 4.76 4.71
CA CYS A 33 11.63 3.59 4.21
C CYS A 33 13.15 3.82 4.25
N LYS A 34 13.64 5.00 3.86
CA LYS A 34 15.07 5.33 3.95
C LYS A 34 15.57 5.30 5.40
N LYS A 35 14.82 5.88 6.33
CA LYS A 35 15.15 5.90 7.75
C LYS A 35 15.17 4.49 8.35
N ILE A 36 14.21 3.63 8.01
CA ILE A 36 14.23 2.22 8.40
C ILE A 36 15.47 1.53 7.86
N ASN A 37 15.78 1.75 6.58
CA ASN A 37 16.92 1.12 5.91
C ASN A 37 18.28 1.60 6.43
N SER A 38 18.38 2.72 7.15
CA SER A 38 19.65 3.16 7.74
C SER A 38 20.08 2.33 8.96
N PHE A 39 19.15 1.65 9.64
CA PHE A 39 19.47 0.82 10.82
C PHE A 39 19.94 -0.58 10.43
N GLU A 40 21.03 -1.07 11.01
CA GLU A 40 21.68 -2.33 10.60
C GLU A 40 20.77 -3.56 10.67
N ASN A 41 19.93 -3.62 11.70
CA ASN A 41 19.02 -4.73 12.02
C ASN A 41 17.71 -4.73 11.22
N TYR A 42 17.49 -3.74 10.34
CA TYR A 42 16.25 -3.60 9.56
C TYR A 42 16.49 -3.36 8.07
N TYR A 43 15.53 -3.80 7.26
CA TYR A 43 15.33 -3.26 5.92
C TYR A 43 13.90 -3.45 5.42
N THR A 44 13.44 -2.53 4.57
CA THR A 44 12.11 -2.58 3.98
C THR A 44 12.07 -3.49 2.75
N THR A 45 10.92 -4.09 2.51
CA THR A 45 10.60 -4.77 1.25
C THR A 45 9.38 -4.11 0.61
N SER A 46 8.28 -4.84 0.42
CA SER A 46 7.05 -4.28 -0.16
C SER A 46 6.52 -3.14 0.72
N SER A 47 6.41 -1.93 0.16
CA SER A 47 5.99 -0.72 0.88
C SER A 47 5.15 0.16 -0.04
N CYS A 48 4.02 0.68 0.45
CA CYS A 48 3.10 1.54 -0.30
C CYS A 48 2.45 2.56 0.65
N SER A 49 2.28 3.82 0.24
CA SER A 49 1.61 4.87 1.03
C SER A 49 0.08 4.86 0.92
N GLY A 50 -0.49 3.82 0.33
CA GLY A 50 -1.91 3.75 0.01
C GLY A 50 -2.17 4.17 -1.44
N ARG A 51 -3.27 3.66 -1.99
CA ARG A 51 -3.60 3.85 -3.40
C ARG A 51 -5.09 3.67 -3.66
N ILE A 52 -5.52 4.21 -4.78
CA ILE A 52 -6.84 3.98 -5.37
C ILE A 52 -6.64 3.23 -6.67
N VAL A 53 -7.46 2.22 -6.89
CA VAL A 53 -7.35 1.29 -8.00
C VAL A 53 -8.72 1.11 -8.63
N LEU A 54 -8.78 1.23 -9.95
CA LEU A 54 -9.88 0.69 -10.75
C LEU A 54 -9.38 -0.58 -11.42
N MET A 55 -10.03 -1.70 -11.14
CA MET A 55 -9.58 -3.00 -11.63
C MET A 55 -10.75 -3.91 -11.97
N ILE A 56 -10.50 -4.87 -12.85
CA ILE A 56 -11.46 -5.95 -13.13
C ILE A 56 -11.66 -6.75 -11.83
N ASP A 57 -12.92 -7.05 -11.52
CA ASP A 57 -13.31 -7.81 -10.34
C ASP A 57 -13.26 -9.32 -10.63
N GLU A 58 -12.04 -9.86 -10.64
CA GLU A 58 -11.76 -11.27 -10.87
C GLU A 58 -10.74 -11.78 -9.84
N ASP A 59 -10.87 -13.05 -9.45
CA ASP A 59 -10.00 -13.68 -8.45
C ASP A 59 -8.60 -14.01 -8.99
N LYS A 60 -8.49 -14.27 -10.30
CA LYS A 60 -7.22 -14.63 -10.94
C LYS A 60 -6.51 -13.39 -11.46
N LYS A 61 -5.20 -13.31 -11.22
CA LYS A 61 -4.36 -12.27 -11.83
C LYS A 61 -4.20 -12.55 -13.33
N GLY A 62 -4.92 -11.79 -14.14
CA GLY A 62 -4.80 -11.80 -15.60
C GLY A 62 -4.08 -10.56 -16.16
N PRO A 63 -3.73 -10.58 -17.45
CA PRO A 63 -3.29 -9.38 -18.16
C PRO A 63 -4.37 -8.28 -18.08
N GLU A 64 -3.93 -7.02 -17.98
CA GLU A 64 -4.80 -5.84 -17.87
C GLU A 64 -5.79 -5.78 -16.67
N LEU A 65 -5.53 -6.56 -15.62
CA LEU A 65 -6.35 -6.54 -14.39
C LEU A 65 -6.52 -5.11 -13.85
N PHE A 66 -5.44 -4.34 -13.80
CA PHE A 66 -5.42 -2.96 -13.33
C PHE A 66 -5.72 -2.01 -14.49
N LYS A 67 -6.80 -1.24 -14.39
CA LYS A 67 -7.17 -0.23 -15.40
C LYS A 67 -6.65 1.15 -15.03
N VAL A 68 -6.67 1.49 -13.74
CA VAL A 68 -6.12 2.75 -13.21
C VAL A 68 -5.51 2.50 -11.84
N ILE A 69 -4.34 3.10 -11.58
CA ILE A 69 -3.69 3.09 -10.27
C ILE A 69 -3.29 4.53 -9.93
N ILE A 70 -3.73 5.02 -8.77
CA ILE A 70 -3.50 6.39 -8.31
C ILE A 70 -2.92 6.32 -6.90
N HIS A 71 -1.80 7.01 -6.69
CA HIS A 71 -1.05 7.07 -5.42
C HIS A 71 -1.19 8.41 -4.70
N ASP A 72 -2.15 9.24 -5.13
CA ASP A 72 -2.39 10.56 -4.57
C ASP A 72 -3.89 10.82 -4.41
N LEU A 73 -4.25 12.01 -3.94
CA LEU A 73 -5.63 12.46 -3.85
C LEU A 73 -6.30 12.43 -5.23
N ILE A 74 -7.59 12.12 -5.23
CA ILE A 74 -8.43 12.11 -6.43
C ILE A 74 -9.43 13.26 -6.43
N ASP A 75 -9.76 13.73 -7.61
CA ASP A 75 -10.83 14.69 -7.88
C ASP A 75 -11.96 14.06 -8.71
N PHE A 76 -13.10 14.73 -8.73
CA PHE A 76 -14.31 14.23 -9.38
C PHE A 76 -14.16 14.09 -10.89
N ASP A 77 -13.65 15.13 -11.55
CA ASP A 77 -13.57 15.17 -13.01
C ASP A 77 -12.62 14.09 -13.53
N ASN A 78 -11.46 13.93 -12.90
CA ASN A 78 -10.51 12.89 -13.26
C ASN A 78 -11.07 11.48 -13.02
N LEU A 79 -11.70 11.22 -11.87
CA LEU A 79 -12.30 9.91 -11.61
C LEU A 79 -13.42 9.60 -12.61
N LYS A 80 -14.32 10.57 -12.86
CA LYS A 80 -15.44 10.41 -13.77
C LYS A 80 -14.98 10.11 -15.20
N ARG A 81 -14.02 10.88 -15.72
CA ARG A 81 -13.43 10.63 -17.05
C ARG A 81 -12.82 9.24 -17.17
N ASN A 82 -12.10 8.77 -16.15
CA ASN A 82 -11.54 7.43 -16.14
C ASN A 82 -12.64 6.35 -16.16
N LEU A 83 -13.69 6.51 -15.35
CA LEU A 83 -14.81 5.58 -15.32
C LEU A 83 -15.54 5.52 -16.67
N GLU A 84 -15.81 6.66 -17.30
CA GLU A 84 -16.45 6.73 -18.62
C GLU A 84 -15.60 6.06 -19.70
N LYS A 85 -14.27 6.28 -19.68
CA LYS A 85 -13.34 5.64 -20.61
C LYS A 85 -13.32 4.12 -20.43
N ILE A 86 -13.35 3.63 -19.20
CA ILE A 86 -13.37 2.19 -18.90
C ILE A 86 -14.72 1.60 -19.32
N ALA A 87 -15.83 2.25 -18.96
CA ALA A 87 -17.18 1.79 -19.24
C ALA A 87 -17.44 1.63 -20.75
N LYS A 88 -16.93 2.55 -21.58
CA LYS A 88 -17.04 2.46 -23.05
C LYS A 88 -16.34 1.21 -23.64
N ASN A 89 -15.25 0.76 -23.03
CA ASN A 89 -14.34 -0.23 -23.60
C ASN A 89 -14.34 -1.58 -22.87
N ASN A 90 -15.14 -1.76 -21.82
CA ASN A 90 -15.06 -2.95 -20.97
C ASN A 90 -16.43 -3.47 -20.51
N LYS A 91 -16.69 -4.75 -20.79
CA LYS A 91 -17.89 -5.50 -20.39
C LYS A 91 -17.78 -6.16 -19.01
N SER A 92 -16.58 -6.31 -18.49
CA SER A 92 -16.33 -6.94 -17.19
C SER A 92 -16.85 -6.09 -16.03
N LEU A 93 -17.09 -6.74 -14.90
CA LEU A 93 -17.34 -6.07 -13.63
C LEU A 93 -16.05 -5.36 -13.20
N ILE A 94 -16.12 -4.05 -12.95
CA ILE A 94 -14.99 -3.26 -12.45
C ILE A 94 -15.28 -2.86 -11.03
N LYS A 95 -14.31 -3.05 -10.14
CA LYS A 95 -14.34 -2.54 -8.78
C LYS A 95 -13.49 -1.31 -8.61
N PHE A 96 -13.98 -0.43 -7.75
CA PHE A 96 -13.20 0.60 -7.10
C PHE A 96 -12.60 0.03 -5.84
N LYS A 97 -11.28 0.21 -5.65
CA LYS A 97 -10.57 -0.23 -4.46
C LYS A 97 -9.68 0.88 -3.95
N GLN A 98 -9.93 1.35 -2.73
CA GLN A 98 -9.01 2.19 -1.98
C GLN A 98 -8.30 1.31 -0.95
N GLU A 99 -6.98 1.20 -1.08
CA GLU A 99 -6.13 0.44 -0.19
C GLU A 99 -5.34 1.39 0.74
N PRO A 100 -5.17 1.02 2.02
CA PRO A 100 -4.39 1.78 2.99
C PRO A 100 -2.89 1.72 2.70
N CYS A 101 -2.10 2.49 3.45
CA CYS A 101 -0.66 2.27 3.51
C CYS A 101 -0.31 0.91 4.13
N ILE A 102 0.78 0.33 3.63
CA ILE A 102 1.33 -0.94 4.09
C ILE A 102 2.86 -0.89 4.00
N ILE A 103 3.54 -1.49 4.98
CA ILE A 103 4.99 -1.64 4.96
C ILE A 103 5.39 -3.00 5.50
N HIS A 104 6.32 -3.65 4.80
CA HIS A 104 6.96 -4.89 5.23
C HIS A 104 8.40 -4.62 5.66
N ILE A 105 8.68 -4.86 6.94
CA ILE A 105 9.98 -4.63 7.57
C ILE A 105 10.61 -5.98 7.89
N ALA A 106 11.76 -6.25 7.28
CA ALA A 106 12.60 -7.36 7.66
C ALA A 106 13.41 -7.00 8.90
N CYS A 107 13.36 -7.87 9.90
CA CYS A 107 14.04 -7.73 11.19
C CYS A 107 15.02 -8.89 11.37
N GLN A 108 16.19 -8.57 11.93
CA GLN A 108 17.27 -9.54 12.12
C GLN A 108 16.90 -10.59 13.18
N THR A 109 16.34 -10.16 14.30
CA THR A 109 15.95 -11.03 15.42
C THR A 109 14.45 -10.94 15.75
N LEU A 110 13.97 -11.83 16.62
CA LEU A 110 12.61 -11.74 17.14
C LEU A 110 12.41 -10.47 17.98
N LYS A 111 13.40 -10.12 18.82
CA LYS A 111 13.37 -8.92 19.65
C LYS A 111 13.24 -7.65 18.81
N ASP A 112 13.98 -7.58 17.70
CA ASP A 112 13.88 -6.52 16.70
C ASP A 112 12.46 -6.39 16.12
N ALA A 113 11.80 -7.53 15.84
CA ALA A 113 10.46 -7.58 15.31
C ALA A 113 9.39 -7.16 16.35
N GLU A 114 9.55 -7.57 17.61
CA GLU A 114 8.68 -7.18 18.72
C GLU A 114 8.72 -5.67 18.97
N GLU A 115 9.91 -5.07 18.90
CA GLU A 115 10.08 -3.62 19.03
C GLU A 115 9.30 -2.87 17.94
N TRP A 116 9.36 -3.36 16.69
CA TRP A 116 8.57 -2.80 15.59
C TRP A 116 7.07 -2.91 15.81
N CYS A 117 6.59 -4.04 16.28
CA CYS A 117 5.17 -4.19 16.63
C CYS A 117 4.73 -3.16 17.67
N LYS A 118 5.55 -2.88 18.70
CA LYS A 118 5.24 -1.86 19.71
C LYS A 118 5.21 -0.46 19.12
N LYS A 119 6.23 -0.07 18.34
CA LYS A 119 6.28 1.24 17.64
C LYS A 119 5.08 1.43 16.70
N ALA A 120 4.72 0.38 15.97
CA ALA A 120 3.57 0.36 15.08
C ALA A 120 2.26 0.65 15.83
N GLN A 121 2.02 -0.04 16.94
CA GLN A 121 0.84 0.15 17.78
C GLN A 121 0.73 1.59 18.32
N LEU A 122 1.82 2.13 18.87
CA LEU A 122 1.88 3.52 19.36
C LEU A 122 1.62 4.56 18.25
N SER A 123 2.01 4.20 17.02
CA SER A 123 1.84 5.04 15.82
C SER A 123 0.47 4.87 15.14
N GLY A 124 -0.44 4.06 15.70
CA GLY A 124 -1.80 3.88 15.18
C GLY A 124 -1.95 2.81 14.09
N TRP A 125 -0.93 1.97 13.89
CA TRP A 125 -0.96 0.82 12.99
C TRP A 125 -1.57 -0.38 13.71
N LYS A 126 -2.90 -0.38 13.85
CA LYS A 126 -3.64 -1.37 14.64
C LYS A 126 -3.51 -2.81 14.12
N ARG A 127 -3.24 -2.99 12.82
CA ARG A 127 -3.00 -4.29 12.21
C ARG A 127 -1.52 -4.42 11.88
N SER A 128 -0.73 -4.72 12.89
CA SER A 128 0.69 -5.01 12.74
C SER A 128 1.04 -6.36 13.35
N GLY A 129 1.92 -7.12 12.71
CA GLY A 129 2.34 -8.42 13.23
C GLY A 129 3.44 -9.07 12.40
N ILE A 130 4.02 -10.14 12.95
CA ILE A 130 5.00 -10.97 12.26
C ILE A 130 4.25 -11.91 11.30
N ILE A 131 4.47 -11.74 10.00
CA ILE A 131 3.79 -12.53 8.94
C ILE A 131 4.67 -13.64 8.36
N SER A 132 5.95 -13.65 8.68
CA SER A 132 6.90 -14.68 8.21
C SER A 132 8.07 -14.81 9.17
N PHE A 133 8.49 -16.05 9.41
CA PHE A 133 9.62 -16.43 10.25
C PHE A 133 10.46 -17.52 9.56
N GLY A 134 11.68 -17.75 10.06
CA GLY A 134 12.61 -18.76 9.53
C GLY A 134 13.94 -18.16 9.12
N ARG A 135 14.05 -17.66 7.87
CA ARG A 135 15.27 -16.97 7.41
C ARG A 135 15.40 -15.55 7.98
N ARG A 136 14.29 -14.89 8.31
CA ARG A 136 14.24 -13.55 8.90
C ARG A 136 12.83 -13.35 9.43
N PHE A 137 12.65 -12.37 10.30
CA PHE A 137 11.31 -11.98 10.74
C PHE A 137 10.79 -10.90 9.81
N ILE A 138 9.59 -11.05 9.27
CA ILE A 138 8.93 -9.99 8.51
C ILE A 138 7.78 -9.46 9.34
N VAL A 139 7.86 -8.20 9.74
CA VAL A 139 6.75 -7.46 10.33
C VAL A 139 5.98 -6.77 9.22
N GLU A 140 4.69 -7.04 9.13
CA GLU A 140 3.76 -6.25 8.35
C GLU A 140 3.13 -5.19 9.24
N LEU A 141 3.12 -3.94 8.78
CA LEU A 141 2.32 -2.88 9.36
C LEU A 141 1.32 -2.49 8.29
N ASN A 142 0.03 -2.64 8.59
CA ASN A 142 -1.05 -2.37 7.66
C ASN A 142 -2.05 -1.42 8.31
N SER A 143 -2.37 -0.33 7.61
CA SER A 143 -3.43 0.55 8.05
C SER A 143 -4.81 -0.06 7.74
N THR A 144 -5.89 0.52 8.28
CA THR A 144 -7.21 -0.14 8.29
C THR A 144 -8.24 0.52 7.39
N GLU A 145 -7.98 1.76 6.96
CA GLU A 145 -8.90 2.53 6.15
C GLU A 145 -8.89 2.00 4.72
N LYS A 146 -9.94 1.27 4.35
CA LYS A 146 -10.13 0.67 3.03
C LYS A 146 -11.55 0.84 2.53
N LEU A 147 -11.72 0.87 1.21
CA LEU A 147 -13.01 0.79 0.53
C LEU A 147 -12.87 -0.17 -0.65
N GLU A 148 -13.85 -1.04 -0.85
CA GLU A 148 -13.90 -1.95 -2.00
C GLU A 148 -15.36 -2.20 -2.37
N PHE A 149 -15.72 -1.92 -3.63
CA PHE A 149 -17.08 -2.11 -4.15
C PHE A 149 -17.09 -2.08 -5.69
N PRO A 150 -18.08 -2.73 -6.34
CA PRO A 150 -18.26 -2.63 -7.78
C PRO A 150 -18.69 -1.22 -8.19
N ILE A 151 -18.15 -0.70 -9.29
CA ILE A 151 -18.40 0.67 -9.77
C ILE A 151 -18.83 0.72 -11.26
N ILE A 152 -18.47 -0.29 -12.06
CA ILE A 152 -18.98 -0.47 -13.43
C ILE A 152 -19.44 -1.92 -13.59
N ASN A 153 -20.60 -2.10 -14.22
CA ASN A 153 -21.12 -3.41 -14.61
C ASN A 153 -21.69 -3.32 -16.03
N LYS A 154 -21.31 -4.25 -16.92
CA LYS A 154 -21.79 -4.32 -18.32
C LYS A 154 -21.77 -2.95 -19.03
N ASN A 155 -20.60 -2.30 -19.07
CA ASN A 155 -20.37 -1.00 -19.71
C ASN A 155 -21.11 0.19 -19.08
N LYS A 156 -21.72 0.04 -17.91
CA LYS A 156 -22.44 1.11 -17.23
C LYS A 156 -21.81 1.42 -15.89
N ILE A 157 -21.59 2.70 -15.62
CA ILE A 157 -21.29 3.18 -14.27
C ILE A 157 -22.56 2.96 -13.44
N ILE A 158 -22.46 2.19 -12.35
CA ILE A 158 -23.61 1.75 -11.56
C ILE A 158 -23.87 2.62 -10.31
N VAL A 159 -23.21 3.77 -10.22
CA VAL A 159 -23.28 4.69 -9.08
C VAL A 159 -23.61 6.10 -9.55
N SER A 160 -24.28 6.88 -8.69
CA SER A 160 -24.59 8.29 -8.97
C SER A 160 -23.38 9.20 -8.77
N ASP A 161 -23.45 10.40 -9.34
CA ASP A 161 -22.41 11.42 -9.15
C ASP A 161 -22.30 11.90 -7.70
N GLU A 162 -23.41 11.90 -6.96
CA GLU A 162 -23.42 12.20 -5.52
C GLU A 162 -22.65 11.15 -4.73
N PHE A 163 -22.85 9.86 -5.07
CA PHE A 163 -22.08 8.78 -4.49
C PHE A 163 -20.60 8.89 -4.84
N LEU A 164 -20.27 9.24 -6.08
CA LEU A 164 -18.88 9.50 -6.50
C LEU A 164 -18.23 10.60 -5.66
N LYS A 165 -18.91 11.74 -5.45
CA LYS A 165 -18.41 12.83 -4.59
C LYS A 165 -18.18 12.36 -3.15
N LEU A 166 -19.08 11.55 -2.60
CA LEU A 166 -18.94 10.98 -1.26
C LEU A 166 -17.70 10.08 -1.15
N ILE A 167 -17.52 9.13 -2.09
CA ILE A 167 -16.38 8.21 -2.04
C ILE A 167 -15.05 8.91 -2.29
N ILE A 168 -15.01 9.98 -3.08
CA ILE A 168 -13.82 10.80 -3.32
C ILE A 168 -13.39 11.45 -2.01
N LYS A 169 -14.33 12.13 -1.33
CA LYS A 169 -14.08 12.74 -0.02
C LYS A 169 -13.55 11.69 0.96
N LYS A 170 -14.24 10.55 1.07
CA LYS A 170 -13.87 9.49 2.01
C LYS A 170 -12.52 8.85 1.69
N SER A 171 -12.23 8.58 0.42
CA SER A 171 -10.96 7.98 -0.01
C SER A 171 -9.79 8.92 0.25
N ASN A 172 -9.96 10.22 -0.05
CA ASN A 172 -8.96 11.24 0.24
C ASN A 172 -8.70 11.39 1.75
N GLU A 173 -9.74 11.36 2.59
CA GLU A 173 -9.58 11.33 4.05
C GLU A 173 -8.81 10.09 4.52
N ASN A 174 -9.12 8.91 3.97
CA ASN A 174 -8.46 7.65 4.31
C ASN A 174 -6.97 7.66 3.91
N LEU A 175 -6.64 8.21 2.74
CA LEU A 175 -5.25 8.40 2.30
C LEU A 175 -4.50 9.38 3.21
N LYS A 176 -5.09 10.52 3.55
CA LYS A 176 -4.49 11.48 4.49
C LYS A 176 -4.23 10.85 5.87
N LYS A 177 -5.16 10.03 6.37
CA LYS A 177 -4.95 9.26 7.62
C LYS A 177 -3.77 8.28 7.49
N SER A 178 -3.65 7.60 6.36
CA SER A 178 -2.53 6.70 6.08
C SER A 178 -1.19 7.44 6.09
N TRP A 179 -1.14 8.64 5.50
CA TRP A 179 0.06 9.48 5.48
C TRP A 179 0.42 10.02 6.86
N GLY A 180 -0.56 10.47 7.64
CA GLY A 180 -0.32 10.87 9.03
C GLY A 180 0.23 9.73 9.91
N LYS A 181 -0.17 8.47 9.67
CA LYS A 181 0.41 7.29 10.36
C LYS A 181 1.85 7.00 9.92
N ILE A 182 2.20 7.28 8.67
CA ILE A 182 3.59 7.17 8.18
C ILE A 182 4.46 8.20 8.88
N GLU A 183 4.04 9.47 8.89
CA GLU A 183 4.76 10.58 9.54
C GLU A 183 4.91 10.32 11.04
N LYS A 184 3.83 9.89 11.71
CA LYS A 184 3.87 9.55 13.14
C LYS A 184 4.82 8.38 13.42
N LEU A 185 4.83 7.34 12.57
CA LEU A 185 5.78 6.23 12.76
C LEU A 185 7.23 6.68 12.58
N GLU A 186 7.48 7.54 11.59
CA GLU A 186 8.81 8.11 11.33
C GLU A 186 9.33 8.91 12.53
N SER A 187 8.47 9.64 13.24
CA SER A 187 8.88 10.40 14.43
C SER A 187 9.36 9.51 15.59
N TYR A 188 8.90 8.25 15.70
CA TYR A 188 9.40 7.29 16.69
C TYR A 188 10.75 6.64 16.31
N LEU A 189 11.30 6.97 15.15
CA LEU A 189 12.62 6.51 14.69
C LEU A 189 13.69 7.60 14.80
N SER A 190 13.31 8.78 15.32
CA SER A 190 14.19 9.93 15.52
C SER A 190 15.21 9.63 16.61
#